data_AF-A0A7J9LKP5-F1
#
_entry.id   AF-A0A7J9LKP5-F1
#
_cell.length_a   1.000
_cell.length_b   1.000
_cell.length_c   1.000
_cell.angle_alpha   90.00
_cell.angle_beta   90.00
_cell.angle_gamma   90.00
#
_symmetry.space_group_name_H-M   'P 1'
#
loop_
_entity.id
_entity.type
_entity.pdbx_description
1 polymer ?
#
loop_
_entity_poly.entity_id
_entity_poly.type
_entity_poly.pdbx_seq_one_letter_code
_entity_poly.pdbx_strand_id
1 'polypeptide(L)' 'MLELSIWLSTNSQCYRWVNLNAIKRLVEADALKMEIIPNPKEVNGIKVLQLETAAGAAIRV' A
#
# COMPACT_ATOMS: atom_id res chain seq x y z
N MET A 1 6.71 26.73 2.62
CA MET A 1 7.53 26.62 1.40
C MET A 1 8.80 25.90 1.82
N LEU A 2 9.06 24.69 1.29
CA LEU A 2 9.90 23.59 1.84
C LEU A 2 9.13 22.84 2.96
N GLU A 3 8.64 21.62 2.87
CA GLU A 3 8.86 20.42 2.03
C GLU A 3 7.50 19.71 1.88
N LEU A 4 6.78 19.98 0.79
CA LEU A 4 5.56 19.25 0.38
C LEU A 4 5.85 18.36 -0.85
N SER A 5 7.13 18.13 -1.12
CA SER A 5 7.68 17.73 -2.42
C SER A 5 8.03 16.25 -2.56
N ILE A 6 7.94 15.41 -1.52
CA ILE A 6 8.43 14.02 -1.61
C ILE A 6 7.28 12.99 -1.76
N TRP A 7 6.01 13.37 -1.60
CA TRP A 7 4.87 12.42 -1.69
C TRP A 7 3.98 12.57 -2.94
N LEU A 8 4.52 13.10 -4.04
CA LEU A 8 3.85 13.14 -5.36
C LEU A 8 4.70 12.49 -6.48
N SER A 9 5.65 11.61 -6.13
CA SER A 9 6.59 11.01 -7.09
C SER A 9 6.13 9.68 -7.74
N THR A 10 4.92 9.20 -7.49
CA THR A 10 4.35 8.09 -8.26
C THR A 10 3.01 8.50 -8.82
N ASN A 11 2.91 8.52 -10.14
CA ASN A 11 1.79 9.01 -10.95
C ASN A 11 0.52 8.13 -10.87
N SER A 12 0.18 7.62 -9.68
CA SER A 12 -1.01 6.83 -9.43
C SER A 12 -1.96 7.63 -8.56
N GLN A 13 -2.75 8.51 -9.18
CA GLN A 13 -3.89 9.15 -8.53
C GLN A 13 -4.78 8.04 -7.94
N CYS A 14 -4.78 7.90 -6.61
CA CYS A 14 -5.44 6.81 -5.91
C CYS A 14 -6.92 7.15 -5.64
N TYR A 15 -7.71 7.34 -6.69
CA TYR A 15 -9.17 7.34 -6.57
C TYR A 15 -9.68 5.99 -7.08
N ARG A 16 -9.98 5.08 -6.15
CA ARG A 16 -10.56 3.76 -6.47
C ARG A 16 -11.87 3.58 -5.73
N TRP A 17 -12.93 3.36 -6.50
CA TRP A 17 -14.22 2.92 -5.98
C TRP A 17 -14.27 1.41 -6.07
N VAL A 18 -14.55 0.76 -4.96
CA VAL A 18 -14.52 -0.71 -4.83
C VAL A 18 -15.82 -1.19 -4.20
N ASN A 19 -16.33 -2.31 -4.69
CA ASN A 19 -17.54 -2.91 -4.15
C ASN A 19 -17.26 -3.58 -2.80
N LEU A 20 -17.92 -3.12 -1.73
CA LEU A 20 -17.69 -3.61 -0.36
C LEU A 20 -18.02 -5.10 -0.19
N ASN A 21 -19.05 -5.61 -0.88
CA ASN A 21 -19.39 -7.04 -0.83
C ASN A 21 -18.30 -7.90 -1.47
N ALA A 22 -17.68 -7.40 -2.56
CA ALA A 22 -16.56 -8.08 -3.19
C ALA A 22 -15.33 -8.08 -2.26
N ILE A 23 -15.04 -6.97 -1.58
CA ILE A 23 -13.95 -6.90 -0.58
C ILE A 23 -14.18 -7.94 0.51
N LYS A 24 -15.39 -7.96 1.10
CA LYS A 24 -15.73 -8.90 2.17
C LYS A 24 -15.43 -10.35 1.76
N ARG A 25 -15.95 -10.78 0.60
CA ARG A 25 -15.73 -12.13 0.07
C ARG A 25 -14.24 -12.46 -0.14
N LEU A 26 -13.46 -11.52 -0.68
CA LEU A 26 -12.05 -11.73 -0.99
C LEU A 26 -11.17 -11.76 0.26
N VAL A 27 -11.49 -10.94 1.26
CA VAL A 27 -10.79 -10.93 2.56
C VAL A 27 -11.09 -12.21 3.35
N GLU A 28 -12.37 -12.59 3.44
CA GLU A 28 -12.78 -13.82 4.16
C GLU A 28 -12.19 -15.08 3.53
N ALA A 29 -11.96 -15.08 2.21
CA ALA A 29 -11.33 -16.18 1.48
C ALA A 29 -9.79 -16.13 1.44
N ASP A 30 -9.13 -15.16 2.11
CA ASP A 30 -7.68 -14.92 2.02
C ASP A 30 -7.16 -14.86 0.56
N ALA A 31 -7.96 -14.28 -0.34
CA ALA A 31 -7.70 -14.29 -1.78
C ALA A 31 -6.88 -13.08 -2.27
N LEU A 32 -6.66 -12.08 -1.42
CA LEU A 32 -5.89 -10.88 -1.75
C LEU A 32 -4.38 -11.13 -1.60
N LYS A 33 -3.75 -11.66 -2.67
CA LYS A 33 -2.30 -11.86 -2.72
C LYS A 33 -1.61 -10.64 -3.34
N MET A 34 -1.09 -9.77 -2.47
CA MET A 34 -0.41 -8.52 -2.83
C MET A 34 1.11 -8.64 -2.64
N GLU A 35 1.87 -7.89 -3.43
CA GLU A 35 3.32 -7.78 -3.28
C GLU A 35 3.68 -7.08 -1.96
N ILE A 36 4.69 -7.62 -1.28
CA ILE A 36 5.27 -7.00 -0.09
C ILE A 36 6.30 -5.97 -0.52
N ILE A 37 6.11 -4.73 -0.07
CA ILE A 37 7.02 -3.61 -0.32
C ILE A 37 7.90 -3.41 0.92
N PRO A 38 9.21 -3.73 0.85
CA PRO A 38 10.12 -3.48 1.97
C PRO A 38 10.43 -1.98 2.08
N ASN A 39 10.28 -1.42 3.28
CA ASN A 39 10.59 -0.02 3.59
C ASN A 39 11.58 0.04 4.77
N PRO A 40 12.90 0.10 4.50
CA PRO A 40 13.91 0.26 5.54
C PRO A 40 13.72 1.57 6.30
N LYS A 41 13.70 1.52 7.63
CA LYS A 41 13.55 2.69 8.51
C LYS A 41 14.47 2.61 9.72
N GLU A 42 14.56 3.72 10.43
CA GLU A 42 15.23 3.80 11.73
C GLU A 42 14.23 4.31 12.77
N VAL A 43 14.12 3.59 13.89
CA VAL A 43 13.26 3.95 15.02
C VAL A 43 14.11 3.93 16.27
N ASN A 44 14.24 5.08 16.94
CA ASN A 44 15.04 5.24 18.15
C ASN A 44 16.50 4.74 18.00
N GLY A 45 17.13 5.00 16.85
CA GLY A 45 18.52 4.56 16.59
C GLY A 45 18.66 3.11 16.12
N ILE A 46 17.56 2.35 16.03
CA ILE A 46 17.57 0.94 15.61
C ILE A 46 17.05 0.84 14.17
N LYS A 47 17.81 0.18 13.30
CA LYS A 47 17.39 -0.14 11.94
C LYS A 47 16.31 -1.21 11.96
N VAL A 48 15.18 -0.93 11.32
CA VAL A 48 14.02 -1.81 11.22
C VAL A 48 13.58 -1.93 9.76
N LEU A 49 12.93 -3.06 9.42
CA LEU A 49 12.30 -3.26 8.13
C LEU A 49 10.78 -3.17 8.30
N GLN A 50 10.17 -2.13 7.75
CA GLN A 50 8.71 -2.00 7.70
C GLN A 50 8.22 -2.70 6.43
N LEU A 51 7.25 -3.60 6.57
CA LEU A 51 6.63 -4.27 5.43
C LEU A 51 5.29 -3.58 5.11
N GLU A 52 5.12 -3.18 3.86
CA GLU A 52 3.93 -2.49 3.38
C GLU A 52 3.28 -3.26 2.22
N THR A 53 2.03 -2.94 1.92
CA THR A 53 1.34 -3.37 0.70
C THR A 53 0.59 -2.18 0.12
N ALA A 54 0.62 -2.00 -1.20
CA ALA A 54 -0.15 -0.94 -1.84
C ALA A 54 -1.59 -1.39 -2.12
N ALA A 55 -2.59 -0.60 -1.75
CA ALA A 55 -4.00 -0.90 -2.06
C ALA A 55 -4.29 -1.02 -3.57
N GLY A 56 -3.42 -0.50 -4.43
CA GLY A 56 -3.51 -0.67 -5.89
C GLY A 56 -3.15 -2.08 -6.36
N ALA A 57 -2.29 -2.78 -5.61
CA ALA A 57 -1.88 -4.15 -5.93
C ALA A 57 -3.03 -5.17 -5.78
N ALA A 58 -4.15 -4.78 -5.16
CA ALA A 58 -5.36 -5.58 -5.11
C ALA A 58 -6.09 -5.68 -6.47
N ILE A 59 -5.80 -4.77 -7.41
CA ILE A 59 -6.26 -4.87 -8.80
C ILE A 59 -5.23 -5.69 -9.57
N ARG A 60 -5.61 -6.90 -10.00
CA ARG A 60 -4.89 -7.61 -11.06
C ARG A 60 -5.39 -7.07 -12.40
N VAL A 61 -4.47 -6.60 -13.24
CA VAL A 61 -4.74 -6.21 -14.63
C VAL A 61 -4.73 -7.46 -15.51
#